data_AF-A0A960V5V3-F1
#
_entry.id   AF-A0A960V5V3-F1
#
_cell.length_a   1.000
_cell.length_b   1.000
_cell.length_c   1.000
_cell.angle_alpha   90.00
_cell.angle_beta   90.00
_cell.angle_gamma   90.00
#
_symmetry.space_group_name_H-M   'P 1'
#
loop_
_entity.id
_entity.type
_entity.pdbx_description
1 polymer ?
#
loop_
_entity_poly.entity_id
_entity_poly.type
_entity_poly.pdbx_seq_one_letter_code
_entity_poly.pdbx_strand_id
1 'polypeptide(L)'
;MNRFLLYLFSLSIFSFPLLAHETFIINEKLESHNLKSQLRLIEDKEGNFNFEDVINIPDESWSKTNKDPSFGYTNSTHWAKVSIKSIKENLFYLEISYPHLDFIDLYYYNQEGNLIQKKTGEYLPFDSRDLKYKNFIFLIK
;
A
#
# COMPACT_ATOMS: atom_id res chain seq x y z
N MET A 1 -21.10 23.19 59.74
CA MET A 1 -20.62 24.16 58.74
C MET A 1 -20.03 23.36 57.59
N ASN A 2 -20.77 23.29 56.48
CA ASN A 2 -20.60 22.35 55.38
C ASN A 2 -19.37 22.67 54.53
N ARG A 3 -18.62 21.64 54.11
CA ARG A 3 -17.87 21.68 52.85
C ARG A 3 -18.03 20.36 52.11
N PHE A 4 -18.93 20.40 51.13
CA PHE A 4 -19.19 19.37 50.13
C PHE A 4 -18.18 19.59 49.00
N LEU A 5 -17.29 18.63 48.73
CA LEU A 5 -16.35 18.66 47.60
C LEU A 5 -16.79 17.59 46.61
N LEU A 6 -17.67 17.99 45.68
CA LEU A 6 -18.09 17.16 44.53
C LEU A 6 -16.98 17.21 43.48
N TYR A 7 -16.21 16.13 43.36
CA TYR A 7 -15.39 15.89 42.17
C TYR A 7 -16.31 15.54 41.02
N LEU A 8 -16.60 16.52 40.16
CA LEU A 8 -17.29 16.29 38.89
C LEU A 8 -16.28 15.61 37.96
N PHE A 9 -16.36 14.29 37.87
CA PHE A 9 -15.59 13.47 36.94
C PHE A 9 -16.10 13.80 35.53
N SER A 10 -15.49 14.79 34.87
CA SER A 10 -15.71 15.10 33.47
C SER A 10 -15.25 13.90 32.64
N LEU A 11 -16.20 13.01 32.33
CA LEU A 11 -16.02 11.92 31.38
C LEU A 11 -15.93 12.55 29.98
N SER A 12 -14.76 13.11 29.65
CA SER A 12 -14.44 13.45 28.26
C SER A 12 -14.37 12.14 27.49
N ILE A 13 -15.46 11.81 26.83
CA ILE A 13 -15.49 10.85 25.74
C ILE A 13 -14.61 11.46 24.64
N PHE A 14 -13.31 11.19 24.70
CA PHE A 14 -12.43 11.35 23.56
C PHE A 14 -12.92 10.32 22.54
N SER A 15 -13.84 10.75 21.68
CA SER A 15 -14.11 10.07 20.42
C SER A 15 -12.81 10.15 19.62
N PHE A 16 -11.93 9.16 19.81
CA PHE A 16 -10.83 8.94 18.89
C PHE A 16 -11.47 8.69 17.52
N PRO A 17 -11.27 9.57 16.52
CA PRO A 17 -11.68 9.22 15.18
C PRO A 17 -10.91 7.95 14.83
N LEU A 18 -11.64 6.86 14.60
CA LEU A 18 -11.07 5.67 14.02
C LEU A 18 -10.40 6.14 12.73
N LEU A 19 -9.07 6.04 12.64
CA LEU A 19 -8.33 6.40 11.43
C LEU A 19 -8.80 5.46 10.33
N ALA A 20 -9.86 5.87 9.62
CA ALA A 20 -10.41 5.13 8.52
C ALA A 20 -9.33 5.08 7.44
N HIS A 21 -8.76 3.90 7.26
CA HIS A 21 -7.94 3.59 6.10
C HIS A 21 -8.78 3.84 4.85
N GLU A 22 -8.32 4.75 3.99
CA GLU A 22 -8.94 4.97 2.68
C GLU A 22 -8.72 3.71 1.84
N THR A 23 -9.69 2.79 1.93
CA THR A 23 -9.65 1.50 1.25
C THR A 23 -10.27 1.69 -0.11
N PHE A 24 -9.49 1.43 -1.16
CA PHE A 24 -10.04 1.44 -2.50
C PHE A 24 -10.89 0.19 -2.73
N ILE A 25 -12.11 0.37 -3.26
CA ILE A 25 -13.04 -0.73 -3.49
C ILE A 25 -13.12 -1.02 -4.99
N ILE A 26 -12.75 -2.25 -5.38
CA ILE A 26 -12.91 -2.73 -6.75
C ILE A 26 -14.33 -3.28 -6.92
N ASN A 27 -15.04 -2.78 -7.93
CA ASN A 27 -16.36 -3.24 -8.36
C ASN A 27 -16.36 -3.62 -9.84
N GLU A 28 -17.43 -4.27 -10.33
CA GLU A 28 -17.52 -4.80 -11.69
C GLU A 28 -17.51 -3.73 -12.80
N LYS A 29 -17.78 -2.47 -12.47
CA LYS A 29 -17.82 -1.36 -13.43
C LYS A 29 -16.49 -0.60 -13.48
N LEU A 30 -15.50 -1.02 -12.70
CA LEU A 30 -14.20 -0.37 -12.67
C LEU A 30 -13.43 -0.72 -13.95
N GLU A 31 -13.31 0.24 -14.86
CA GLU A 31 -12.43 0.11 -16.03
C GLU A 31 -10.97 0.40 -15.68
N SER A 32 -10.71 1.51 -14.97
CA SER A 32 -9.40 1.88 -14.47
C SER A 32 -9.52 2.87 -13.31
N HIS A 33 -8.54 2.87 -12.41
CA HIS A 33 -8.42 3.86 -11.33
C HIS A 33 -6.96 4.06 -10.96
N ASN A 34 -6.54 5.32 -10.87
CA ASN A 34 -5.18 5.66 -10.44
C ASN A 34 -5.13 5.70 -8.91
N LEU A 35 -4.20 4.93 -8.32
CA LEU A 35 -4.09 4.71 -6.87
C LEU A 35 -3.35 5.83 -6.12
N LYS A 36 -2.93 6.92 -6.78
CA LYS A 36 -2.04 7.93 -6.18
C LYS A 36 -2.53 8.51 -4.87
N SER A 37 -3.85 8.72 -4.68
CA SER A 37 -4.40 9.25 -3.42
C SER A 37 -4.50 8.20 -2.31
N GLN A 38 -4.45 6.91 -2.67
CA GLN A 38 -4.46 5.79 -1.73
C GLN A 38 -3.06 5.27 -1.40
N LEU A 39 -2.04 5.74 -2.13
CA LEU A 39 -0.65 5.35 -1.91
C LEU A 39 -0.10 5.91 -0.61
N ARG A 40 0.58 5.01 0.10
CA ARG A 40 1.42 5.29 1.25
C ARG A 40 2.85 4.89 0.94
N LEU A 41 3.79 5.76 1.29
CA LEU A 41 5.18 5.63 0.88
C LEU A 41 6.09 5.69 2.10
N ILE A 42 7.13 4.86 2.08
CA ILE A 42 8.28 4.99 2.96
C ILE A 42 9.55 4.69 2.16
N GLU A 43 10.61 5.45 2.44
CA GLU A 43 11.93 5.24 1.86
C GLU A 43 12.78 4.44 2.85
N ASP A 44 13.32 3.33 2.38
CA ASP A 44 14.37 2.57 3.04
C ASP A 44 15.71 2.87 2.36
N LYS A 45 16.47 3.80 2.95
CA LYS A 45 17.71 4.32 2.36
C LYS A 45 18.82 3.29 2.28
N GLU A 46 18.85 2.38 3.23
CA GLU A 46 19.90 1.35 3.31
C GLU A 46 19.48 0.06 2.58
N GLY A 47 18.20 -0.09 2.23
CA GLY A 47 17.67 -1.26 1.52
C GLY A 47 17.65 -2.53 2.37
N ASN A 48 17.53 -2.38 3.69
CA ASN A 48 17.64 -3.49 4.65
C ASN A 48 16.29 -4.09 5.05
N PHE A 49 15.17 -3.44 4.74
CA PHE A 49 13.85 -3.92 5.11
C PHE A 49 13.43 -5.10 4.23
N ASN A 50 12.93 -6.16 4.87
CA ASN A 50 12.17 -7.21 4.20
C ASN A 50 10.65 -6.97 4.33
N PHE A 51 9.84 -7.88 3.78
CA PHE A 51 8.38 -7.75 3.85
C PHE A 51 7.86 -7.76 5.29
N GLU A 52 8.42 -8.63 6.14
CA GLU A 52 8.06 -8.76 7.55
C GLU A 52 8.38 -7.49 8.34
N ASP A 53 9.48 -6.81 8.05
CA ASP A 53 9.80 -5.52 8.65
C ASP A 53 8.76 -4.47 8.24
N VAL A 54 8.45 -4.40 6.96
CA VAL A 54 7.58 -3.37 6.37
C VAL A 54 6.14 -3.49 6.83
N ILE A 55 5.60 -4.71 6.92
CA ILE A 55 4.21 -4.91 7.35
C ILE A 55 4.01 -4.53 8.83
N ASN A 56 5.08 -4.54 9.63
CA ASN A 56 5.06 -4.13 11.03
C ASN A 56 5.30 -2.63 11.24
N ILE A 57 5.59 -1.86 10.19
CA ILE A 57 5.78 -0.40 10.28
C ILE A 57 4.42 0.26 10.59
N PRO A 58 4.31 1.03 11.70
CA PRO A 58 3.08 1.71 12.08
C PRO A 58 2.54 2.60 10.97
N ASP A 59 1.22 2.65 10.80
CA ASP A 59 0.57 3.37 9.70
C ASP A 59 0.87 4.87 9.70
N GLU A 60 1.15 5.45 10.86
CA GLU A 60 1.51 6.86 11.03
C GLU A 60 2.90 7.19 10.48
N SER A 61 3.79 6.20 10.34
CA SER A 61 5.12 6.38 9.76
C SER A 61 5.11 6.47 8.24
N TRP A 62 3.98 6.15 7.59
CA TRP A 62 3.85 6.18 6.14
C TRP A 62 3.44 7.57 5.66
N SER A 63 4.16 8.08 4.66
CA SER A 63 3.81 9.34 4.01
C SER A 63 2.68 9.15 3.01
N LYS A 64 1.65 9.97 3.08
CA LYS A 64 0.58 10.03 2.06
C LYS A 64 1.01 10.91 0.90
N THR A 65 0.59 10.55 -0.31
CA THR A 65 0.73 11.40 -1.50
C THR A 65 -0.63 11.53 -2.20
N ASN A 66 -0.79 12.59 -2.99
CA ASN A 66 -1.91 12.77 -3.93
C ASN A 66 -1.40 12.97 -5.37
N LYS A 67 -0.10 12.77 -5.58
CA LYS A 67 0.61 12.91 -6.85
C LYS A 67 1.26 11.60 -7.19
N ASP A 68 1.50 11.38 -8.47
CA ASP A 68 2.31 10.24 -8.91
C ASP A 68 3.71 10.38 -8.30
N PRO A 69 4.19 9.38 -7.55
CA PRO A 69 5.48 9.46 -6.88
C PRO A 69 6.62 9.51 -7.90
N SER A 70 7.59 10.36 -7.64
CA SER A 70 8.84 10.45 -8.40
C SER A 70 9.98 10.68 -7.42
N PHE A 71 10.95 9.76 -7.42
CA PHE A 71 12.04 9.71 -6.45
C PHE A 71 13.39 10.14 -7.05
N GLY A 72 13.44 10.36 -8.37
CA GLY A 72 14.69 10.55 -9.09
C GLY A 72 15.55 9.28 -9.12
N TYR A 73 16.83 9.43 -9.47
CA TYR A 73 17.80 8.34 -9.42
C TYR A 73 18.35 8.21 -8.01
N THR A 74 18.14 7.04 -7.41
CA THR A 74 18.54 6.74 -6.04
C THR A 74 18.77 5.24 -5.88
N ASN A 75 19.63 4.87 -4.93
CA ASN A 75 19.86 3.48 -4.55
C ASN A 75 18.92 3.03 -3.41
N SER A 76 18.08 3.92 -2.88
CA SER A 76 17.13 3.59 -1.81
C SER A 76 16.03 2.65 -2.31
N THR A 77 15.60 1.73 -1.46
CA THR A 77 14.39 0.94 -1.70
C THR A 77 13.16 1.76 -1.31
N HIS A 78 12.19 1.86 -2.22
CA HIS A 78 10.94 2.60 -1.98
C HIS A 78 9.78 1.63 -1.80
N TRP A 79 9.19 1.65 -0.61
CA TRP A 79 8.03 0.83 -0.30
C TRP A 79 6.75 1.61 -0.54
N ALA A 80 5.87 1.05 -1.37
CA ALA A 80 4.55 1.56 -1.64
C ALA A 80 3.48 0.63 -1.08
N LYS A 81 2.61 1.15 -0.23
CA LYS A 81 1.48 0.43 0.38
C LYS A 81 0.16 1.00 -0.12
N VAL A 82 -0.76 0.12 -0.44
CA VAL A 82 -2.15 0.45 -0.79
C VAL A 82 -3.08 -0.60 -0.21
N SER A 83 -4.22 -0.16 0.32
CA SER A 83 -5.26 -1.05 0.84
C SER A 83 -6.39 -1.14 -0.18
N ILE A 84 -6.57 -2.35 -0.72
CA ILE A 84 -7.56 -2.64 -1.75
C ILE A 84 -8.53 -3.67 -1.19
N LYS A 85 -9.82 -3.44 -1.36
CA LYS A 85 -10.89 -4.39 -1.07
C LYS A 85 -11.59 -4.74 -2.37
N SER A 86 -11.53 -6.00 -2.77
CA SER A 86 -12.33 -6.50 -3.89
C SER A 86 -13.67 -7.04 -3.36
N ILE A 87 -14.77 -6.72 -4.04
CA ILE A 87 -16.11 -7.23 -3.67
C ILE A 87 -16.35 -8.65 -4.23
N LYS A 88 -15.53 -9.11 -5.18
CA LYS A 88 -15.64 -10.43 -5.82
C LYS A 88 -14.27 -11.04 -6.11
N GLU A 89 -14.26 -12.33 -6.46
CA GLU A 89 -13.11 -13.06 -7.03
C GLU A 89 -12.78 -12.58 -8.46
N ASN A 90 -12.54 -11.28 -8.59
CA ASN A 90 -12.23 -10.67 -9.86
C ASN A 90 -10.71 -10.63 -10.03
N LEU A 91 -10.23 -11.19 -11.14
CA LEU A 91 -8.89 -10.93 -11.63
C LEU A 91 -8.78 -9.43 -11.93
N PHE A 92 -7.82 -8.74 -11.32
CA PHE A 92 -7.51 -7.35 -11.64
C PHE A 92 -6.04 -7.18 -12.01
N TYR A 93 -5.78 -6.11 -12.75
CA TYR A 93 -4.47 -5.74 -13.25
C TYR A 93 -3.95 -4.57 -12.42
N LEU A 94 -2.80 -4.74 -11.77
CA LEU A 94 -2.05 -3.64 -11.19
C LEU A 94 -0.96 -3.23 -12.18
N GLU A 95 -1.09 -2.04 -12.75
CA GLU A 95 -0.13 -1.48 -13.69
C GLU A 95 0.81 -0.49 -12.99
N ILE A 96 2.10 -0.61 -13.26
CA ILE A 96 3.12 0.38 -12.93
C ILE A 96 3.64 0.96 -14.24
N SER A 97 3.23 2.19 -14.53
CA SER A 97 3.50 2.91 -15.78
C SER A 97 4.90 3.53 -15.85
N TYR A 98 5.92 2.81 -15.38
CA TYR A 98 7.33 3.20 -15.48
C TYR A 98 8.18 1.96 -15.82
N PRO A 99 8.52 1.74 -17.11
CA PRO A 99 9.14 0.50 -17.58
C PRO A 99 10.63 0.37 -17.22
N HIS A 100 11.22 1.41 -16.62
CA HIS A 100 12.64 1.52 -16.29
C HIS A 100 12.95 1.27 -14.80
N LEU A 101 12.09 0.54 -14.11
CA LEU A 101 12.37 0.10 -12.74
C LEU A 101 13.28 -1.11 -12.79
N ASP A 102 14.45 -0.97 -12.20
CA ASP A 102 15.46 -2.04 -12.08
C ASP A 102 14.86 -3.33 -11.51
N PHE A 103 14.14 -3.21 -10.38
CA PHE A 103 13.49 -4.29 -9.65
C PHE A 103 12.15 -3.83 -9.06
N ILE A 104 11.17 -4.75 -9.02
CA ILE A 104 9.84 -4.55 -8.47
C ILE A 104 9.41 -5.86 -7.82
N ASP A 105 9.14 -5.78 -6.52
CA ASP A 105 8.55 -6.87 -5.74
C ASP A 105 7.13 -6.47 -5.32
N LEU A 106 6.13 -7.25 -5.76
CA LEU A 106 4.75 -7.12 -5.32
C LEU A 106 4.46 -8.19 -4.26
N TYR A 107 3.94 -7.76 -3.12
CA TYR A 107 3.44 -8.62 -2.05
C TYR A 107 1.95 -8.38 -1.85
N TYR A 108 1.16 -9.46 -1.78
CA TYR A 108 -0.25 -9.39 -1.40
C TYR A 108 -0.72 -10.71 -0.79
N TYR A 109 -1.77 -10.65 0.03
CA TYR A 109 -2.46 -11.85 0.49
C TYR A 109 -3.58 -12.19 -0.49
N ASN A 110 -3.60 -13.44 -0.97
CA ASN A 110 -4.70 -13.92 -1.81
C ASN A 110 -5.95 -14.20 -0.95
N GLN A 111 -7.03 -14.64 -1.58
CA GLN A 111 -8.30 -14.92 -0.91
C GLN A 111 -8.23 -16.08 0.11
N GLU A 112 -7.26 -16.98 -0.05
CA GLU A 112 -7.00 -18.09 0.87
C GLU A 112 -6.14 -17.65 2.07
N GLY A 113 -5.70 -16.38 2.11
CA GLY A 113 -4.80 -15.85 3.13
C GLY A 113 -3.32 -16.20 2.90
N ASN A 114 -2.97 -16.75 1.74
CA ASN A 114 -1.59 -17.05 1.38
C ASN A 114 -0.87 -15.78 0.92
N LEU A 115 0.33 -15.54 1.45
CA LEU A 115 1.21 -14.49 0.97
C LEU A 115 1.74 -14.85 -0.42
N ILE A 116 1.43 -14.02 -1.41
CA ILE A 116 1.94 -14.12 -2.76
C ILE A 116 3.00 -13.05 -2.96
N GLN A 117 4.15 -13.47 -3.50
CA GLN A 117 5.23 -12.60 -3.94
C GLN A 117 5.42 -12.74 -5.45
N LYS A 118 5.50 -11.60 -6.14
CA LYS A 118 5.85 -11.55 -7.56
C LYS A 118 7.02 -10.60 -7.76
N LYS A 119 8.00 -11.02 -8.57
CA LYS A 119 9.22 -10.24 -8.83
C LYS A 119 9.38 -10.00 -10.32
N THR A 120 9.67 -8.77 -10.69
CA THR A 120 9.99 -8.39 -12.08
C THR A 120 10.84 -7.13 -12.09
N GLY A 121 11.36 -6.73 -13.24
CA GLY A 121 12.14 -5.50 -13.37
C GLY A 121 12.78 -5.40 -14.75
N GLU A 122 13.50 -4.31 -14.99
CA GLU A 122 14.32 -4.14 -16.19
C GLU A 122 15.52 -5.11 -16.18
N TYR A 123 16.07 -5.41 -15.00
CA TYR A 123 17.23 -6.31 -14.86
C TYR A 123 16.88 -7.78 -14.61
N LEU A 124 15.59 -8.15 -14.70
CA LEU A 124 15.14 -9.53 -14.63
C LEU A 124 14.76 -10.05 -16.03
N PRO A 125 14.81 -11.39 -16.27
CA PRO A 125 14.40 -11.96 -17.55
C PRO A 125 13.00 -11.49 -17.94
N PHE A 126 12.76 -11.20 -19.22
CA PHE A 126 11.44 -10.76 -19.69
C PHE A 126 10.31 -11.75 -19.33
N ASP A 127 10.66 -13.02 -19.11
CA ASP A 127 9.82 -14.10 -18.61
C ASP A 127 9.37 -14.00 -17.16
N SER A 128 9.92 -13.08 -16.36
CA SER A 128 9.41 -12.74 -15.03
C SER A 128 8.12 -11.91 -15.05
N ARG A 129 7.76 -11.29 -16.19
CA ARG A 129 6.55 -10.46 -16.30
C ARG A 129 5.30 -11.34 -16.43
N ASP A 130 4.28 -11.09 -15.60
CA ASP A 130 2.97 -11.76 -15.70
C ASP A 130 2.32 -11.53 -17.08
N LEU A 131 2.46 -10.32 -17.62
CA LEU A 131 1.97 -9.95 -18.96
C LEU A 131 3.10 -9.37 -19.80
N LYS A 132 3.21 -9.83 -21.06
CA LYS A 132 4.20 -9.34 -22.03
C LYS A 132 3.81 -7.98 -22.57
N TYR A 133 4.10 -6.94 -21.79
CA TYR A 133 3.76 -5.57 -22.11
C TYR A 133 4.90 -4.63 -21.73
N LYS A 134 4.89 -3.42 -22.29
CA LYS A 134 5.94 -2.41 -22.04
C LYS A 134 5.99 -2.03 -20.56
N ASN A 135 4.83 -1.78 -19.95
CA ASN A 135 4.70 -1.46 -18.53
C ASN A 135 4.68 -2.75 -17.72
N PHE A 136 5.02 -2.65 -16.44
CA PHE A 136 4.89 -3.79 -15.54
C PHE A 136 3.44 -3.94 -15.13
N ILE A 137 2.86 -5.09 -15.43
CA ILE A 137 1.47 -5.42 -15.11
C ILE A 137 1.47 -6.69 -14.27
N PHE A 138 0.87 -6.62 -13.09
CA PHE A 138 0.66 -7.77 -12.22
C PHE A 138 -0.79 -8.25 -12.31
N LEU A 139 -0.97 -9.56 -12.46
CA LEU A 139 -2.24 -10.26 -12.40
C LEU A 139 -2.54 -10.63 -10.95
N ILE A 140 -3.54 -10.02 -10.34
CA ILE A 140 -3.91 -10.28 -8.95
C ILE A 140 -5.27 -11.00 -8.92
N LYS A 141 -5.31 -12.12 -8.19
CA LYS A 141 -6.48 -12.98 -8.00
C LYS A 141 -6.83 -13.04 -6.52
#